data_AF-A0A8R2FAK2-F1
#
_entry.id   AF-A0A8R2FAK2-F1
#
_cell.length_a   1.000
_cell.length_b   1.000
_cell.length_c   1.000
_cell.angle_alpha   90.00
_cell.angle_beta   90.00
_cell.angle_gamma   90.00
#
_symmetry.space_group_name_H-M   'P 1'
#
loop_
_entity.id
_entity.type
_entity.pdbx_description
1 polymer ?
#
loop_
_entity_poly.entity_id
_entity_poly.type
_entity_poly.pdbx_seq_one_letter_code
_entity_poly.pdbx_strand_id
1 'polypeptide(L)'
;MSDTGIFAEFIGRKVNRVRWRPDDLMASTMFVTGSWDNEYDNVIELWGLTSEDENSAKDFPPKLLDCVKQNGNVTQIRFLDSKFVAVSTDNGAVKVYRVIGENEDSNIHLKEIMAWDTLHSLGKEQSSCKDLAVCNFSLATIGDDYKLNIISLNTKQIHLVLEVISSSPLTCICFLTDTEVLCCNALSQMELCDIRVAKSSIMANINNFSQTQVPITCVAQHPSQKHFIFTGSDEGDVGVWDMRTNSLLTTMSSGYASSLTEIAFHPLEPDHLFTCSFGGRLLQWSSKKSYMCHVDPGDLEYSNFWVNMDKVKTRLSVNDIIQPIYMPINSLDIQKQQLICGADNEAVYFQRNLKL
;
A
#
# COMPACT_ATOMS: atom_id res chain seq x y z
N MET A 1 -26.76 -17.22 -3.86
CA MET A 1 -25.41 -17.60 -4.29
C MET A 1 -24.83 -16.36 -4.92
N SER A 2 -24.20 -15.51 -4.13
CA SER A 2 -23.57 -14.28 -4.63
C SER A 2 -22.35 -14.66 -5.44
N ASP A 3 -22.26 -14.20 -6.68
CA ASP A 3 -21.12 -14.44 -7.55
C ASP A 3 -19.84 -14.02 -6.83
N THR A 4 -18.99 -14.99 -6.51
CA THR A 4 -17.63 -14.76 -6.02
C THR A 4 -16.70 -14.61 -7.22
N GLY A 5 -17.16 -13.89 -8.24
CA GLY A 5 -16.43 -13.67 -9.48
C GLY A 5 -15.34 -12.63 -9.28
N ILE A 6 -14.20 -12.85 -9.90
CA ILE A 6 -13.20 -11.82 -10.13
C ILE A 6 -13.50 -11.19 -11.47
N PHE A 7 -13.52 -9.86 -11.49
CA PHE A 7 -13.77 -9.06 -12.69
C PHE A 7 -12.48 -8.41 -13.11
N ALA A 8 -12.13 -8.53 -14.39
CA ALA A 8 -10.99 -7.85 -14.97
C ALA A 8 -11.51 -6.86 -16.00
N GLU A 9 -11.14 -5.59 -15.85
CA GLU A 9 -11.44 -4.55 -16.84
C GLU A 9 -10.14 -3.99 -17.41
N PHE A 10 -10.05 -3.93 -18.74
CA PHE A 10 -8.93 -3.31 -19.43
C PHE A 10 -9.16 -1.80 -19.52
N ILE A 11 -8.25 -1.02 -18.93
CA ILE A 11 -8.32 0.44 -18.92
C ILE A 11 -7.35 1.10 -19.92
N GLY A 12 -6.58 0.29 -20.65
CA GLY A 12 -5.72 0.75 -21.76
C GLY A 12 -4.44 1.46 -21.33
N ARG A 13 -4.04 1.30 -20.06
CA ARG A 13 -2.78 1.82 -19.49
C ARG A 13 -2.27 0.90 -18.40
N LYS A 14 -0.95 0.73 -18.29
CA LYS A 14 -0.34 -0.03 -17.20
C LYS A 14 -0.60 0.67 -15.86
N VAL A 15 -1.00 -0.10 -14.85
CA VAL A 15 -1.40 0.46 -13.55
C VAL A 15 -0.32 0.21 -12.51
N ASN A 16 0.39 1.25 -12.10
CA ASN A 16 1.38 1.13 -11.04
C ASN A 16 0.74 1.18 -9.65
N ARG A 17 -0.27 2.05 -9.48
CA ARG A 17 -0.95 2.28 -8.21
C ARG A 17 -2.45 2.33 -8.40
N VAL A 18 -3.19 1.65 -7.53
CA VAL A 18 -4.65 1.71 -7.46
C VAL A 18 -5.10 1.86 -6.01
N ARG A 19 -6.01 2.80 -5.73
CA ARG A 19 -6.57 2.99 -4.38
C ARG A 19 -8.06 3.22 -4.42
N TRP A 20 -8.79 2.54 -3.55
CA TRP A 20 -10.17 2.87 -3.27
C TRP A 20 -10.24 4.24 -2.62
N ARG A 21 -11.24 5.02 -3.02
CA ARG A 21 -11.60 6.24 -2.30
C ARG A 21 -12.26 5.82 -0.99
N PRO A 22 -11.73 6.22 0.18
CA PRO A 22 -12.30 5.83 1.46
C PRO A 22 -13.77 6.25 1.58
N ASP A 23 -14.61 5.35 2.09
CA ASP A 23 -16.02 5.57 2.41
C ASP A 23 -16.36 4.83 3.72
N ASP A 24 -16.75 5.60 4.72
CA ASP A 24 -17.06 5.11 6.06
C ASP A 24 -18.36 4.31 6.08
N LEU A 25 -19.37 4.73 5.32
CA LEU A 25 -20.73 4.19 5.40
C LEU A 25 -20.89 2.98 4.48
N MET A 26 -20.61 3.13 3.19
CA MET A 26 -20.86 2.09 2.18
C MET A 26 -19.57 1.51 1.59
N ALA A 27 -19.68 0.45 0.80
CA ALA A 27 -18.55 -0.03 0.02
C ALA A 27 -18.23 1.03 -1.05
N SER A 28 -16.94 1.32 -1.26
CA SER A 28 -16.57 2.42 -2.16
C SER A 28 -17.01 2.13 -3.59
N THR A 29 -17.51 3.16 -4.24
CA THR A 29 -17.88 3.14 -5.66
C THR A 29 -16.86 3.87 -6.51
N MET A 30 -15.78 4.39 -5.93
CA MET A 30 -14.80 5.19 -6.65
C MET A 30 -13.38 4.77 -6.29
N PHE A 31 -12.50 4.80 -7.26
CA PHE A 31 -11.08 4.52 -7.06
C PHE A 31 -10.23 5.38 -7.97
N VAL A 32 -8.96 5.50 -7.63
CA VAL A 32 -7.97 6.24 -8.41
C VAL A 32 -6.89 5.28 -8.88
N THR A 33 -6.50 5.39 -10.15
CA THR A 33 -5.36 4.70 -10.73
C THR A 33 -4.26 5.69 -11.08
N GLY A 34 -3.01 5.24 -10.99
CA GLY A 34 -1.82 5.95 -11.45
C GLY A 34 -1.07 5.09 -12.45
N SER A 35 -0.81 5.66 -13.64
CA SER A 35 -0.13 4.93 -14.70
C SER A 35 1.39 5.05 -14.61
N TRP A 36 2.07 4.11 -15.27
CA TRP A 36 3.51 4.15 -15.48
C TRP A 36 3.89 3.52 -16.82
N ASP A 37 5.10 3.82 -17.29
CA ASP A 37 5.69 3.23 -18.51
C ASP A 37 4.78 3.39 -19.74
N ASN A 38 4.16 4.57 -19.87
CA ASN A 38 3.41 4.95 -21.05
C ASN A 38 4.32 5.62 -22.09
N GLU A 39 4.00 5.44 -23.37
CA GLU A 39 4.68 6.14 -24.48
C GLU A 39 4.49 7.66 -24.45
N TYR A 40 3.40 8.12 -23.84
CA TYR A 40 3.02 9.53 -23.67
C TYR A 40 3.05 9.95 -22.19
N ASP A 41 2.42 11.08 -21.87
CA ASP A 41 2.22 11.50 -20.48
C ASP A 41 1.53 10.39 -19.66
N ASN A 42 2.10 10.12 -18.48
CA ASN A 42 1.41 9.34 -17.47
C ASN A 42 0.24 10.13 -16.91
N VAL A 43 -0.68 9.43 -16.26
CA VAL A 43 -1.92 10.02 -15.78
C VAL A 43 -2.30 9.50 -14.41
N ILE A 44 -3.06 10.33 -13.72
CA ILE A 44 -3.93 9.93 -12.61
C ILE A 44 -5.35 9.90 -13.18
N GLU A 45 -6.03 8.78 -13.03
CA GLU A 45 -7.40 8.61 -13.51
C GLU A 45 -8.33 8.32 -12.32
N LEU A 46 -9.44 9.05 -12.26
CA LEU A 46 -10.50 8.85 -11.29
C LEU A 46 -11.62 8.04 -11.95
N TRP A 47 -12.00 6.94 -11.32
CA TRP A 47 -12.99 6.00 -11.83
C TRP A 47 -14.18 5.91 -10.89
N GLY A 48 -15.36 5.71 -11.47
CA GLY A 48 -16.61 5.46 -10.75
C GLY A 48 -17.27 4.19 -11.24
N LEU A 49 -17.73 3.35 -10.31
CA LEU A 49 -18.55 2.18 -10.60
C LEU A 49 -20.00 2.64 -10.79
N THR A 50 -20.56 2.41 -11.97
CA THR A 50 -21.91 2.88 -12.33
C THR A 50 -22.96 1.81 -12.12
N SER A 51 -24.08 2.13 -11.46
CA SER A 51 -25.22 1.22 -11.35
C SER A 51 -26.25 1.43 -12.45
N GLU A 52 -26.34 0.50 -13.40
CA GLU A 52 -27.38 0.57 -14.44
C GLU A 52 -28.72 -0.06 -14.01
N ASP A 53 -28.75 -0.99 -13.05
CA ASP A 53 -29.99 -1.61 -12.54
C ASP A 53 -29.87 -2.10 -11.09
N GLU A 54 -30.74 -1.62 -10.18
CA GLU A 54 -30.81 -2.08 -8.78
C GLU A 54 -31.18 -3.57 -8.60
N ASN A 55 -31.70 -4.20 -9.67
CA ASN A 55 -32.22 -5.58 -9.64
C ASN A 55 -31.39 -6.61 -10.41
N SER A 56 -30.29 -6.22 -11.06
CA SER A 56 -29.43 -7.16 -11.76
C SER A 56 -28.13 -7.37 -10.98
N ALA A 57 -27.85 -8.62 -10.61
CA ALA A 57 -26.57 -9.02 -10.01
C ALA A 57 -25.43 -9.06 -11.05
N LYS A 58 -25.52 -8.27 -12.12
CA LYS A 58 -24.51 -8.18 -13.18
C LYS A 58 -23.69 -6.91 -12.97
N ASP A 59 -22.39 -7.10 -12.98
CA ASP A 59 -21.40 -6.18 -12.44
C ASP A 59 -21.27 -4.85 -13.17
N PHE A 60 -20.87 -3.85 -12.39
CA PHE A 60 -20.80 -2.45 -12.75
C PHE A 60 -19.43 -2.13 -13.40
N PRO A 61 -19.34 -1.86 -14.71
CA PRO A 61 -18.07 -1.50 -15.32
C PRO A 61 -17.58 -0.15 -14.78
N PRO A 62 -16.26 0.01 -14.56
CA PRO A 62 -15.70 1.28 -14.13
C PRO A 62 -15.79 2.29 -15.27
N LYS A 63 -16.37 3.46 -14.98
CA LYS A 63 -16.44 4.60 -15.88
C LYS A 63 -15.38 5.62 -15.49
N LEU A 64 -14.61 6.08 -16.49
CA LEU A 64 -13.67 7.17 -16.30
C LEU A 64 -14.45 8.46 -15.98
N LEU A 65 -14.16 9.06 -14.83
CA LEU A 65 -14.76 10.31 -14.36
C LEU A 65 -13.85 11.50 -14.70
N ASP A 66 -12.55 11.35 -14.47
CA ASP A 66 -11.56 12.40 -14.75
C ASP A 66 -10.16 11.83 -15.01
N CYS A 67 -9.33 12.59 -15.72
CA CYS A 67 -7.98 12.22 -16.11
C CYS A 67 -7.04 13.43 -16.02
N VAL A 68 -6.02 13.32 -15.17
CA VAL A 68 -5.03 14.39 -14.94
C VAL A 68 -3.64 13.92 -15.35
N LYS A 69 -3.05 14.62 -16.31
CA LYS A 69 -1.69 14.35 -16.80
C LYS A 69 -0.63 14.60 -15.72
N GLN A 70 0.32 13.67 -15.62
CA GLN A 70 1.51 13.75 -14.78
C GLN A 70 2.76 13.78 -15.64
N ASN A 71 3.71 14.60 -15.20
CA ASN A 71 5.07 14.54 -15.69
C ASN A 71 5.82 13.49 -14.84
N GLY A 72 6.27 12.39 -15.44
CA GLY A 72 6.88 11.26 -14.73
C GLY A 72 5.90 10.11 -14.41
N ASN A 73 6.43 8.93 -14.07
CA ASN A 73 5.66 7.76 -13.66
C ASN A 73 5.06 7.98 -12.27
N VAL A 74 3.80 7.60 -12.07
CA VAL A 74 3.16 7.68 -10.75
C VAL A 74 3.73 6.61 -9.84
N THR A 75 4.43 6.99 -8.76
CA THR A 75 5.10 6.04 -7.86
C THR A 75 4.28 5.67 -6.64
N GLN A 76 3.43 6.58 -6.13
CA GLN A 76 2.54 6.29 -5.01
C GLN A 76 1.25 7.10 -5.06
N ILE A 77 0.15 6.51 -4.58
CA ILE A 77 -1.13 7.15 -4.35
C ILE A 77 -1.58 6.83 -2.92
N ARG A 78 -1.95 7.86 -2.15
CA ARG A 78 -2.50 7.71 -0.80
C ARG A 78 -3.64 8.70 -0.59
N PHE A 79 -4.78 8.20 -0.15
CA PHE A 79 -5.85 9.07 0.33
C PHE A 79 -5.54 9.58 1.74
N LEU A 80 -5.80 10.86 1.97
CA LEU A 80 -5.81 11.45 3.32
C LEU A 80 -7.17 11.20 3.98
N ASP A 81 -8.22 11.37 3.19
CA ASP A 81 -9.62 11.17 3.53
C ASP A 81 -10.42 10.93 2.22
N SER A 82 -11.75 10.94 2.29
CA SER A 82 -12.61 10.79 1.12
C SER A 82 -12.54 11.96 0.13
N LYS A 83 -11.85 13.07 0.43
CA LYS A 83 -11.81 14.28 -0.39
C LYS A 83 -10.44 14.57 -0.96
N PHE A 84 -9.36 14.16 -0.31
CA PHE A 84 -8.01 14.52 -0.68
C PHE A 84 -7.16 13.27 -0.96
N VAL A 85 -6.43 13.32 -2.07
CA VAL A 85 -5.50 12.28 -2.50
C VAL A 85 -4.13 12.88 -2.77
N ALA A 86 -3.10 12.30 -2.18
CA ALA A 86 -1.71 12.63 -2.41
C ALA A 86 -1.11 11.65 -3.43
N VAL A 87 -0.31 12.20 -4.35
CA VAL A 87 0.34 11.44 -5.42
C VAL A 87 1.80 11.87 -5.53
N SER A 88 2.70 10.89 -5.65
CA SER A 88 4.12 11.11 -5.95
C SER A 88 4.50 10.56 -7.31
N THR A 89 5.57 11.11 -7.89
CA THR A 89 6.11 10.70 -9.19
C THR A 89 7.61 10.48 -9.15
N ASP A 90 8.11 9.75 -10.15
CA ASP A 90 9.52 9.37 -10.27
C ASP A 90 10.48 10.51 -10.72
N ASN A 91 9.95 11.71 -10.99
CA ASN A 91 10.74 12.93 -11.16
C ASN A 91 10.85 13.75 -9.87
N GLY A 92 10.40 13.20 -8.75
CA GLY A 92 10.53 13.84 -7.43
C GLY A 92 9.43 14.84 -7.11
N ALA A 93 8.39 14.91 -7.94
CA ALA A 93 7.23 15.74 -7.66
C ALA A 93 6.24 15.04 -6.72
N VAL A 94 5.58 15.84 -5.88
CA VAL A 94 4.51 15.41 -4.99
C VAL A 94 3.36 16.40 -5.12
N LYS A 95 2.16 15.89 -5.33
CA LYS A 95 0.96 16.70 -5.56
C LYS A 95 -0.20 16.20 -4.72
N VAL A 96 -1.08 17.11 -4.32
CA VAL A 96 -2.32 16.80 -3.59
C VAL A 96 -3.50 17.32 -4.39
N TYR A 97 -4.41 16.40 -4.70
CA TYR A 97 -5.65 16.67 -5.42
C TYR A 97 -6.84 16.59 -4.48
N ARG A 98 -7.85 17.40 -4.74
CA ARG A 98 -9.17 17.31 -4.12
C ARG A 98 -10.17 16.73 -5.10
N VAL A 99 -10.93 15.73 -4.67
CA VAL A 99 -12.09 15.20 -5.37
C VAL A 99 -13.26 16.17 -5.17
N ILE A 100 -13.81 16.68 -6.26
CA ILE A 100 -14.96 17.62 -6.29
C ILE A 100 -16.13 16.91 -6.99
N GLY A 101 -17.38 17.21 -6.59
CA GLY A 101 -18.57 16.84 -7.38
C GLY A 101 -19.62 15.95 -6.69
N GLU A 102 -19.54 15.68 -5.39
CA GLU A 102 -20.60 14.91 -4.70
C GLU A 102 -21.81 15.73 -4.27
N ASN A 103 -21.67 17.06 -4.08
CA ASN A 103 -22.74 17.92 -3.56
C ASN A 103 -22.94 19.24 -4.31
N GLU A 104 -22.03 19.61 -5.22
CA GLU A 104 -22.07 20.85 -5.99
C GLU A 104 -21.57 20.55 -7.42
N ASP A 105 -22.49 20.63 -8.37
CA ASP A 105 -22.30 20.57 -9.83
C ASP A 105 -21.85 19.26 -10.48
N SER A 106 -22.46 19.01 -11.64
CA SER A 106 -22.73 17.74 -12.29
C SER A 106 -21.55 16.95 -12.86
N ASN A 107 -20.28 17.27 -12.53
CA ASN A 107 -19.12 16.52 -13.02
C ASN A 107 -18.08 16.30 -11.90
N ILE A 108 -17.91 15.04 -11.52
CA ILE A 108 -16.88 14.60 -10.57
C ILE A 108 -15.50 14.75 -11.21
N HIS A 109 -14.59 15.48 -10.57
CA HIS A 109 -13.24 15.71 -11.07
C HIS A 109 -12.18 15.92 -9.97
N LEU A 110 -10.92 15.83 -10.34
CA LEU A 110 -9.74 16.06 -9.51
C LEU A 110 -9.24 17.48 -9.72
N LYS A 111 -9.15 18.24 -8.63
CA LYS A 111 -8.56 19.59 -8.62
C LYS A 111 -7.24 19.60 -7.86
N GLU A 112 -6.16 20.02 -8.50
CA GLU A 112 -4.87 20.22 -7.84
C GLU A 112 -4.98 21.34 -6.77
N ILE A 113 -4.55 21.06 -5.54
CA ILE A 113 -4.60 22.01 -4.41
C ILE A 113 -3.19 22.36 -3.89
N MET A 114 -2.25 21.41 -3.99
CA MET A 114 -0.86 21.59 -3.57
C MET A 114 0.06 20.85 -4.55
N ALA A 115 1.21 21.44 -4.84
CA ALA A 115 2.24 20.85 -5.68
C ALA A 115 3.63 21.22 -5.18
N TRP A 116 4.52 20.23 -5.14
CA TRP A 116 5.94 20.36 -4.88
C TRP A 116 6.69 19.66 -6.01
N ASP A 117 7.07 20.40 -7.06
CA ASP A 117 7.58 19.81 -8.32
C ASP A 117 9.00 19.24 -8.21
N THR A 118 9.76 19.63 -7.19
CA THR A 118 11.15 19.23 -6.98
C THR A 118 11.41 18.92 -5.51
N LEU A 119 10.55 18.10 -4.91
CA LEU A 119 10.70 17.72 -3.50
C LEU A 119 11.92 16.82 -3.31
N HIS A 120 12.13 15.88 -4.24
CA HIS A 120 13.31 15.04 -4.30
C HIS A 120 14.24 15.49 -5.44
N SER A 121 15.48 15.81 -5.09
CA SER A 121 16.49 16.29 -6.05
C SER A 121 17.91 16.09 -5.54
N LEU A 122 18.80 15.71 -6.46
CA LEU A 122 20.22 15.60 -6.20
C LEU A 122 20.95 16.75 -6.90
N GLY A 123 21.22 17.82 -6.14
CA GLY A 123 21.82 19.04 -6.67
C GLY A 123 20.83 19.81 -7.57
N LYS A 124 21.04 19.77 -8.88
CA LYS A 124 20.16 20.42 -9.88
C LYS A 124 19.28 19.44 -10.64
N GLU A 125 19.49 18.14 -10.46
CA GLU A 125 18.76 17.09 -11.17
C GLU A 125 17.62 16.57 -10.30
N GLN A 126 16.49 16.31 -10.95
CA GLN A 126 15.33 15.68 -10.32
C GLN A 126 15.66 14.24 -9.92
N SER A 127 15.17 13.80 -8.78
CA SER A 127 15.39 12.46 -8.25
C SER A 127 14.06 11.78 -7.96
N SER A 128 14.00 10.44 -8.08
CA SER A 128 12.76 9.69 -7.95
C SER A 128 12.19 9.76 -6.54
N CYS A 129 10.92 10.15 -6.39
CA CYS A 129 10.18 9.92 -5.16
C CYS A 129 9.75 8.45 -5.15
N LYS A 130 10.36 7.64 -4.28
CA LYS A 130 10.15 6.20 -4.23
C LYS A 130 8.82 5.82 -3.61
N ASP A 131 8.48 6.47 -2.50
CA ASP A 131 7.27 6.14 -1.76
C ASP A 131 6.78 7.35 -0.95
N LEU A 132 5.50 7.29 -0.60
CA LEU A 132 4.76 8.33 0.09
C LEU A 132 3.81 7.70 1.10
N ALA A 133 3.87 8.17 2.34
CA ALA A 133 2.94 7.80 3.40
C ALA A 133 2.18 9.03 3.89
N VAL A 134 0.98 8.79 4.41
CA VAL A 134 0.11 9.83 4.98
C VAL A 134 -0.36 9.36 6.35
N CYS A 135 -0.34 10.27 7.32
CA CYS A 135 -0.96 10.06 8.63
C CYS A 135 -1.60 11.38 9.08
N ASN A 136 -2.92 11.38 9.26
CA ASN A 136 -3.69 12.59 9.57
C ASN A 136 -3.41 13.70 8.53
N PHE A 137 -2.88 14.85 8.97
CA PHE A 137 -2.50 15.99 8.13
C PHE A 137 -0.99 16.07 7.88
N SER A 138 -0.26 14.98 8.10
CA SER A 138 1.18 14.86 7.84
C SER A 138 1.41 13.94 6.65
N LEU A 139 2.30 14.36 5.76
CA LEU A 139 2.71 13.63 4.58
C LEU A 139 4.21 13.39 4.66
N ALA A 140 4.64 12.15 4.44
CA ALA A 140 6.04 11.77 4.48
C ALA A 140 6.46 11.17 3.14
N THR A 141 7.60 11.57 2.61
CA THR A 141 8.12 11.05 1.33
C THR A 141 9.58 10.71 1.41
N ILE A 142 9.96 9.68 0.65
CA ILE A 142 11.33 9.23 0.49
C ILE A 142 11.70 9.16 -0.99
N GLY A 143 12.98 9.30 -1.30
CA GLY A 143 13.46 9.26 -2.68
C GLY A 143 14.87 8.74 -2.84
N ASP A 144 15.30 8.64 -4.09
CA ASP A 144 16.66 8.23 -4.49
C ASP A 144 17.73 9.25 -4.09
N ASP A 145 17.34 10.42 -3.59
CA ASP A 145 18.20 11.43 -2.98
C ASP A 145 18.50 11.16 -1.49
N TYR A 146 18.03 10.02 -0.95
CA TYR A 146 18.22 9.61 0.45
C TYR A 146 17.61 10.59 1.46
N LYS A 147 16.64 11.40 1.04
CA LYS A 147 15.94 12.36 1.90
C LYS A 147 14.61 11.81 2.39
N LEU A 148 14.26 12.13 3.64
CA LEU A 148 12.89 12.07 4.16
C LEU A 148 12.37 13.49 4.31
N ASN A 149 11.29 13.78 3.61
CA ASN A 149 10.56 15.03 3.76
C ASN A 149 9.29 14.77 4.57
N ILE A 150 9.06 15.54 5.62
CA ILE A 150 7.79 15.58 6.37
C ILE A 150 7.12 16.91 6.08
N ILE A 151 5.91 16.86 5.54
CA ILE A 151 5.13 18.02 5.12
C ILE A 151 3.87 18.09 5.96
N SER A 152 3.58 19.27 6.51
CA SER A 152 2.26 19.53 7.11
C SER A 152 1.31 20.04 6.05
N LEU A 153 0.22 19.31 5.84
CA LEU A 153 -0.79 19.62 4.83
C LEU A 153 -1.68 20.80 5.26
N ASN A 154 -1.76 21.08 6.57
CA ASN A 154 -2.47 22.24 7.09
C ASN A 154 -1.73 23.55 6.77
N THR A 155 -0.40 23.59 6.97
CA THR A 155 0.41 24.79 6.72
C THR A 155 0.97 24.83 5.30
N LYS A 156 0.92 23.72 4.57
CA LYS A 156 1.56 23.51 3.25
C LYS A 156 3.08 23.71 3.28
N GLN A 157 3.69 23.59 4.46
CA GLN A 157 5.12 23.77 4.64
C GLN A 157 5.81 22.43 4.92
N ILE A 158 7.04 22.32 4.42
CA ILE A 158 7.94 21.23 4.76
C ILE A 158 8.38 21.46 6.22
N HIS A 159 7.93 20.60 7.11
CA HIS A 159 8.20 20.67 8.54
C HIS A 159 9.61 20.13 8.88
N LEU A 160 10.03 19.06 8.19
CA LEU A 160 11.30 18.41 8.43
C LEU A 160 11.88 17.89 7.11
N VAL A 161 13.19 18.07 6.94
CA VAL A 161 13.98 17.41 5.91
C VAL A 161 15.13 16.71 6.62
N LEU A 162 15.15 15.38 6.57
CA LEU A 162 16.29 14.59 7.01
C LEU A 162 17.07 14.13 5.79
N GLU A 163 18.34 14.49 5.74
CA GLU A 163 19.24 14.09 4.65
C GLU A 163 20.07 12.87 5.08
N VAL A 164 20.27 11.92 4.16
CA VAL A 164 21.14 10.75 4.33
C VAL A 164 20.76 9.91 5.55
N ILE A 165 19.54 9.40 5.55
CA ILE A 165 19.00 8.61 6.66
C ILE A 165 19.59 7.20 6.65
N SER A 166 19.78 6.68 5.44
CA SER A 166 20.31 5.34 5.21
C SER A 166 21.55 5.35 4.33
N SER A 167 22.37 4.32 4.48
CA SER A 167 23.54 4.05 3.63
C SER A 167 23.17 3.35 2.31
N SER A 168 21.90 2.97 2.14
CA SER A 168 21.37 2.24 0.99
C SER A 168 20.07 2.87 0.48
N PRO A 169 19.71 2.73 -0.81
CA PRO A 169 18.49 3.30 -1.36
C PRO A 169 17.26 2.91 -0.54
N LEU A 170 16.45 3.92 -0.21
CA LEU A 170 15.19 3.74 0.48
C LEU A 170 14.16 3.16 -0.49
N THR A 171 13.35 2.21 -0.02
CA THR A 171 12.42 1.45 -0.86
C THR A 171 10.97 1.72 -0.51
N CYS A 172 10.64 1.75 0.78
CA CYS A 172 9.28 1.99 1.24
C CYS A 172 9.23 2.71 2.60
N ILE A 173 8.11 3.35 2.88
CA ILE A 173 7.89 4.18 4.07
C ILE A 173 6.53 3.90 4.71
N CYS A 174 6.46 3.95 6.04
CA CYS A 174 5.22 3.81 6.78
C CYS A 174 5.21 4.71 8.03
N PHE A 175 4.08 5.36 8.30
CA PHE A 175 3.86 5.97 9.62
C PHE A 175 3.48 4.87 10.62
N LEU A 176 4.21 4.81 11.74
CA LEU A 176 3.84 3.93 12.86
C LEU A 176 2.88 4.63 13.82
N THR A 177 3.15 5.92 14.05
CA THR A 177 2.34 6.86 14.82
C THR A 177 2.31 8.19 14.08
N ASP A 178 1.62 9.19 14.62
CA ASP A 178 1.64 10.57 14.09
C ASP A 178 3.01 11.24 14.23
N THR A 179 3.89 10.70 15.09
CA THR A 179 5.22 11.22 15.36
C THR A 179 6.36 10.30 14.91
N GLU A 180 6.08 9.07 14.54
CA GLU A 180 7.11 8.07 14.19
C GLU A 180 6.92 7.55 12.77
N VAL A 181 8.00 7.56 12.00
CA VAL A 181 8.08 7.09 10.63
C VAL A 181 9.12 5.98 10.54
N LEU A 182 8.75 4.89 9.89
CA LEU A 182 9.63 3.79 9.55
C LEU A 182 10.01 3.88 8.08
N CYS A 183 11.31 3.90 7.81
CA CYS A 183 11.86 3.80 6.46
C CYS A 183 12.54 2.44 6.30
N CYS A 184 12.36 1.81 5.14
CA CYS A 184 13.03 0.56 4.80
C CYS A 184 13.96 0.77 3.59
N ASN A 185 14.99 -0.07 3.47
CA ASN A 185 15.99 0.04 2.41
C ASN A 185 16.24 -1.27 1.66
N ALA A 186 17.09 -1.17 0.64
CA ALA A 186 17.47 -2.30 -0.22
C ALA A 186 18.42 -3.32 0.45
N LEU A 187 18.91 -3.08 1.67
CA LEU A 187 19.81 -3.98 2.41
C LEU A 187 19.12 -4.64 3.62
N SER A 188 17.79 -4.80 3.58
CA SER A 188 16.99 -5.39 4.66
C SER A 188 17.04 -4.63 5.99
N GLN A 189 17.33 -3.34 5.96
CA GLN A 189 17.38 -2.52 7.18
C GLN A 189 16.11 -1.70 7.29
N MET A 190 15.62 -1.57 8.52
CA MET A 190 14.56 -0.65 8.87
C MET A 190 15.08 0.41 9.83
N GLU A 191 14.75 1.66 9.54
CA GLU A 191 15.19 2.83 10.27
C GLU A 191 13.96 3.57 10.81
N LEU A 192 13.85 3.60 12.14
CA LEU A 192 12.77 4.31 12.83
C LEU A 192 13.19 5.74 13.18
N CYS A 193 12.36 6.70 12.77
CA CYS A 193 12.58 8.14 12.95
C CYS A 193 11.44 8.78 13.76
N ASP A 194 11.79 9.54 14.80
CA ASP A 194 10.84 10.42 15.52
C ASP A 194 10.88 11.83 14.92
N ILE A 195 9.77 12.27 14.36
CA ILE A 195 9.58 13.57 13.68
C ILE A 195 9.81 14.74 14.64
N ARG A 196 9.53 14.56 15.94
CA ARG A 196 9.67 15.63 16.97
C ARG A 196 11.12 15.89 17.30
N VAL A 197 11.93 14.83 17.28
CA VAL A 197 13.35 14.88 17.60
C VAL A 197 14.08 14.92 16.27
N ALA A 198 14.13 16.09 15.65
CA ALA A 198 14.78 16.36 14.35
C ALA A 198 16.28 15.98 14.25
N LYS A 199 16.84 15.27 15.24
CA LYS A 199 18.14 14.62 15.14
C LYS A 199 17.95 13.25 14.51
N SER A 200 18.75 13.03 13.47
CA SER A 200 19.06 11.78 12.76
C SER A 200 19.56 10.64 13.68
N SER A 201 18.89 10.37 14.79
CA SER A 201 19.10 9.14 15.56
C SER A 201 18.09 8.13 15.06
N ILE A 202 18.55 7.27 14.17
CA ILE A 202 17.92 5.97 13.91
C ILE A 202 17.64 5.35 15.29
N MET A 203 16.37 5.23 15.68
CA MET A 203 16.01 4.72 17.01
C MET A 203 16.41 3.25 17.14
N ALA A 204 16.34 2.51 16.04
CA ALA A 204 16.82 1.14 15.91
C ALA A 204 17.16 0.88 14.44
N ASN A 205 18.31 0.26 14.18
CA ASN A 205 18.61 -0.36 12.90
C ASN A 205 18.24 -1.83 13.05
N ILE A 206 17.11 -2.21 12.46
CA ILE A 206 16.57 -3.55 12.60
C ILE A 206 17.06 -4.36 11.40
N ASN A 207 18.09 -5.17 11.64
CA ASN A 207 18.64 -6.05 10.62
C ASN A 207 17.98 -7.41 10.66
N ASN A 208 17.69 -7.95 9.48
CA ASN A 208 17.39 -9.35 9.31
C ASN A 208 18.70 -10.13 9.56
N PHE A 209 18.80 -10.94 10.63
CA PHE A 209 19.91 -11.89 10.86
C PHE A 209 19.92 -13.07 9.85
N SER A 210 19.28 -12.88 8.70
CA SER A 210 19.39 -13.73 7.52
C SER A 210 20.79 -13.57 6.93
N GLN A 211 21.44 -14.68 6.53
CA GLN A 211 22.77 -14.65 5.90
C GLN A 211 22.78 -13.87 4.57
N THR A 212 21.60 -13.61 3.99
CA THR A 212 21.42 -12.89 2.73
C THR A 212 20.66 -11.58 2.96
N GLN A 213 21.26 -10.47 2.54
CA GLN A 213 20.61 -9.16 2.48
C GLN A 213 19.67 -9.14 1.27
N VAL A 214 18.37 -9.13 1.52
CA VAL A 214 17.31 -9.08 0.51
C VAL A 214 16.54 -7.75 0.64
N PRO A 215 16.34 -6.99 -0.45
CA PRO A 215 15.61 -5.74 -0.39
C PRO A 215 14.22 -5.91 0.25
N ILE A 216 13.88 -4.99 1.16
CA ILE A 216 12.50 -4.84 1.62
C ILE A 216 11.78 -4.01 0.57
N THR A 217 10.69 -4.50 0.00
CA THR A 217 10.02 -3.87 -1.14
C THR A 217 8.72 -3.18 -0.75
N CYS A 218 8.04 -3.67 0.29
CA CYS A 218 6.83 -3.08 0.83
C CYS A 218 6.70 -3.31 2.34
N VAL A 219 5.90 -2.49 3.01
CA VAL A 219 5.70 -2.54 4.45
C VAL A 219 4.26 -2.22 4.83
N ALA A 220 3.73 -2.92 5.83
CA ALA A 220 2.43 -2.64 6.44
C ALA A 220 2.46 -2.79 7.96
N GLN A 221 1.72 -1.93 8.65
CA GLN A 221 1.48 -2.02 10.08
C GLN A 221 0.21 -2.84 10.36
N HIS A 222 0.24 -3.65 11.41
CA HIS A 222 -0.94 -4.39 11.83
C HIS A 222 -2.06 -3.44 12.34
N PRO A 223 -3.31 -3.53 11.84
CA PRO A 223 -4.36 -2.55 12.11
C PRO A 223 -4.68 -2.32 13.60
N SER A 224 -4.81 -3.41 14.38
CA SER A 224 -5.15 -3.33 15.81
C SER A 224 -3.95 -3.39 16.76
N GLN A 225 -2.78 -3.81 16.29
CA GLN A 225 -1.60 -4.09 17.12
C GLN A 225 -0.39 -3.39 16.50
N LYS A 226 -0.41 -2.06 16.59
CA LYS A 226 0.50 -1.14 15.87
C LYS A 226 2.01 -1.36 16.06
N HIS A 227 2.41 -2.14 17.07
CA HIS A 227 3.81 -2.50 17.27
C HIS A 227 4.28 -3.65 16.37
N PHE A 228 3.36 -4.36 15.69
CA PHE A 228 3.71 -5.37 14.71
C PHE A 228 3.78 -4.79 13.30
N ILE A 229 4.89 -5.07 12.62
CA ILE A 229 5.18 -4.62 11.26
C ILE A 229 5.42 -5.84 10.38
N PHE A 230 4.89 -5.76 9.16
CA PHE A 230 5.01 -6.78 8.14
C PHE A 230 5.76 -6.19 6.97
N THR A 231 6.83 -6.87 6.56
CA THR A 231 7.67 -6.44 5.42
C THR A 231 7.60 -7.48 4.32
N GLY A 232 7.40 -7.04 3.08
CA GLY A 232 7.58 -7.90 1.92
C GLY A 232 9.02 -7.81 1.40
N SER A 233 9.53 -8.93 0.87
CA SER A 233 10.86 -9.01 0.29
C SER A 233 10.83 -9.15 -1.24
N ASP A 234 11.99 -8.88 -1.85
CA ASP A 234 12.22 -9.12 -3.28
C ASP A 234 12.16 -10.61 -3.68
N GLU A 235 12.25 -11.52 -2.70
CA GLU A 235 12.18 -12.97 -2.91
C GLU A 235 10.77 -13.55 -2.70
N GLY A 236 9.77 -12.74 -2.33
CA GLY A 236 8.40 -13.22 -2.13
C GLY A 236 8.03 -13.59 -0.69
N ASP A 237 8.93 -13.33 0.26
CA ASP A 237 8.72 -13.66 1.68
C ASP A 237 8.13 -12.47 2.45
N VAL A 238 7.36 -12.78 3.50
CA VAL A 238 6.80 -11.83 4.44
C VAL A 238 7.49 -11.98 5.80
N GLY A 239 8.23 -10.96 6.22
CA GLY A 239 8.81 -10.87 7.56
C GLY A 239 7.84 -10.24 8.55
N VAL A 240 7.72 -10.82 9.75
CA VAL A 240 6.89 -10.31 10.86
C VAL A 240 7.82 -9.80 11.96
N TRP A 241 7.65 -8.54 12.34
CA TRP A 241 8.54 -7.82 13.25
C TRP A 241 7.78 -7.28 14.45
N ASP A 242 8.40 -7.34 15.62
CA ASP A 242 7.94 -6.61 16.82
C ASP A 242 8.84 -5.39 17.05
N MET A 243 8.25 -4.20 16.96
CA MET A 243 8.93 -2.92 17.15
C MET A 243 9.21 -2.59 18.62
N ARG A 244 8.65 -3.33 19.58
CA ARG A 244 8.97 -3.16 21.01
C ARG A 244 10.32 -3.80 21.34
N THR A 245 10.58 -4.95 20.75
CA THR A 245 11.82 -5.71 20.92
C THR A 245 12.82 -5.50 19.79
N ASN A 246 12.41 -4.81 18.72
CA ASN A 246 13.20 -4.60 17.50
C ASN A 246 13.72 -5.92 16.90
N SER A 247 12.85 -6.92 16.85
CA SER A 247 13.24 -8.28 16.45
C SER A 247 12.31 -8.87 15.40
N LEU A 248 12.88 -9.63 14.47
CA LEU A 248 12.14 -10.53 13.59
C LEU A 248 11.56 -11.67 14.43
N LEU A 249 10.24 -11.83 14.39
CA LEU A 249 9.53 -12.91 15.07
C LEU A 249 9.45 -14.16 14.20
N THR A 250 9.06 -13.98 12.93
CA THR A 250 8.92 -15.07 11.98
C THR A 250 8.99 -14.59 10.54
N THR A 251 9.30 -15.49 9.62
CA THR A 251 9.23 -15.28 8.18
C THR A 251 8.25 -16.27 7.59
N MET A 252 7.28 -15.77 6.83
CA MET A 252 6.27 -16.55 6.12
C MET A 252 6.63 -16.57 4.64
N SER A 253 6.58 -17.76 4.03
CA SER A 253 6.82 -17.93 2.60
C SER A 253 5.62 -18.61 1.96
N SER A 254 5.27 -18.17 0.76
CA SER A 254 4.24 -18.81 -0.07
C SER A 254 4.80 -20.00 -0.86
N GLY A 255 6.14 -20.13 -0.91
CA GLY A 255 6.85 -21.04 -1.80
C GLY A 255 7.03 -20.51 -3.23
N TYR A 256 6.48 -19.34 -3.55
CA TYR A 256 6.66 -18.69 -4.84
C TYR A 256 7.72 -17.59 -4.74
N ALA A 257 8.84 -17.78 -5.44
CA ALA A 257 9.95 -16.82 -5.45
C ALA A 257 9.66 -15.67 -6.44
N SER A 258 9.14 -14.56 -5.94
CA SER A 258 8.89 -13.36 -6.74
C SER A 258 8.69 -12.13 -5.86
N SER A 259 9.33 -11.02 -6.25
CA SER A 259 9.28 -9.73 -5.56
C SER A 259 7.87 -9.30 -5.19
N LEU A 260 7.64 -9.10 -3.89
CA LEU A 260 6.38 -8.56 -3.40
C LEU A 260 6.31 -7.07 -3.72
N THR A 261 5.27 -6.65 -4.41
CA THR A 261 5.08 -5.25 -4.81
C THR A 261 4.26 -4.48 -3.78
N GLU A 262 3.30 -5.13 -3.12
CA GLU A 262 2.51 -4.52 -2.06
C GLU A 262 1.98 -5.56 -1.06
N ILE A 263 1.80 -5.11 0.18
CA ILE A 263 1.25 -5.87 1.30
C ILE A 263 0.17 -5.02 1.98
N ALA A 264 -1.00 -5.60 2.25
CA ALA A 264 -2.07 -4.91 2.97
C ALA A 264 -2.88 -5.87 3.86
N PHE A 265 -3.24 -5.40 5.05
CA PHE A 265 -4.19 -6.09 5.91
C PHE A 265 -5.63 -5.76 5.50
N HIS A 266 -6.54 -6.69 5.74
CA HIS A 266 -7.94 -6.32 5.79
C HIS A 266 -8.18 -5.39 7.00
N PRO A 267 -8.76 -4.19 6.80
CA PRO A 267 -8.80 -3.15 7.84
C PRO A 267 -9.63 -3.53 9.06
N LEU A 268 -10.65 -4.40 8.92
CA LEU A 268 -11.55 -4.82 10.00
C LEU A 268 -11.31 -6.24 10.49
N GLU A 269 -10.57 -7.05 9.74
CA GLU A 269 -10.36 -8.49 10.02
C GLU A 269 -8.87 -8.80 9.86
N PRO A 270 -8.03 -8.38 10.82
CA PRO A 270 -6.57 -8.41 10.69
C PRO A 270 -5.97 -9.83 10.66
N ASP A 271 -6.79 -10.88 10.79
CA ASP A 271 -6.41 -12.27 10.52
C ASP A 271 -6.22 -12.55 9.01
N HIS A 272 -6.55 -11.58 8.15
CA HIS A 272 -6.41 -11.64 6.70
C HIS A 272 -5.38 -10.62 6.22
N LEU A 273 -4.32 -11.13 5.61
CA LEU A 273 -3.25 -10.37 4.99
C LEU A 273 -3.23 -10.67 3.50
N PHE A 274 -2.95 -9.67 2.68
CA PHE A 274 -2.97 -9.75 1.22
C PHE A 274 -1.64 -9.27 0.68
N THR A 275 -1.11 -9.98 -0.31
CA THR A 275 0.13 -9.59 -0.99
C THR A 275 -0.04 -9.71 -2.49
N CYS A 276 0.53 -8.79 -3.24
CA CYS A 276 0.73 -8.95 -4.68
C CYS A 276 2.21 -8.98 -5.04
N SER A 277 2.52 -9.57 -6.20
CA SER A 277 3.90 -9.74 -6.65
C SER A 277 4.12 -9.35 -8.10
N PHE A 278 5.39 -9.09 -8.41
CA PHE A 278 5.88 -8.84 -9.77
C PHE A 278 5.67 -10.04 -10.69
N GLY A 279 5.57 -11.25 -10.14
CA GLY A 279 5.27 -12.48 -10.87
C GLY A 279 3.78 -12.67 -11.23
N GLY A 280 2.93 -11.70 -10.89
CA GLY A 280 1.52 -11.71 -11.25
C GLY A 280 0.64 -12.60 -10.38
N ARG A 281 0.98 -12.71 -9.10
CA ARG A 281 0.17 -13.42 -8.11
C ARG A 281 -0.43 -12.43 -7.11
N LEU A 282 -1.67 -12.71 -6.72
CA LEU A 282 -2.36 -12.04 -5.63
C LEU A 282 -2.77 -13.10 -4.61
N LEU A 283 -2.19 -13.04 -3.42
CA LEU A 283 -2.33 -14.06 -2.38
C LEU A 283 -3.09 -13.53 -1.18
N GLN A 284 -3.97 -14.36 -0.62
CA GLN A 284 -4.58 -14.18 0.68
C GLN A 284 -3.90 -15.13 1.68
N TRP A 285 -3.38 -14.55 2.75
CA TRP A 285 -2.82 -15.24 3.90
C TRP A 285 -3.81 -15.17 5.05
N SER A 286 -4.17 -16.32 5.63
CA SER A 286 -5.10 -16.36 6.77
C SER A 286 -4.93 -17.61 7.62
N SER A 287 -5.45 -17.58 8.85
CA SER A 287 -5.47 -18.77 9.70
C SER A 287 -6.57 -19.74 9.26
N LYS A 288 -6.25 -21.04 9.14
CA LYS A 288 -7.25 -22.10 8.98
C LYS A 288 -8.12 -22.14 10.24
N LYS A 289 -9.35 -21.65 10.15
CA LYS A 289 -10.37 -21.83 11.19
C LYS A 289 -10.62 -23.34 11.34
N SER A 290 -10.12 -23.95 12.42
CA SER A 290 -10.45 -25.33 12.76
C SER A 290 -11.88 -25.37 13.29
N TYR A 291 -12.79 -26.00 12.56
CA TYR A 291 -14.19 -26.19 13.00
C TYR A 291 -14.32 -27.12 14.22
N MET A 292 -13.22 -27.57 14.83
CA MET A 292 -13.21 -28.62 15.86
C MET A 292 -12.34 -28.36 17.10
N CYS A 293 -11.83 -27.14 17.35
CA CYS A 293 -11.24 -26.86 18.66
C CYS A 293 -12.33 -26.44 19.64
N HIS A 294 -12.75 -27.38 20.50
CA HIS A 294 -13.23 -27.06 21.83
C HIS A 294 -12.27 -26.01 22.41
N VAL A 295 -12.81 -24.86 22.82
CA VAL A 295 -12.03 -23.82 23.47
C VAL A 295 -11.49 -24.39 24.77
N ASP A 296 -10.21 -24.80 24.78
CA ASP A 296 -9.54 -25.14 26.02
C ASP A 296 -9.49 -23.86 26.88
N PRO A 297 -10.02 -23.87 28.12
CA PRO A 297 -10.06 -22.68 28.98
C PRO A 297 -8.68 -22.13 29.38
N GLY A 298 -7.60 -22.79 28.96
CA GLY A 298 -6.21 -22.35 29.16
C GLY A 298 -5.63 -21.50 28.01
N ASP A 299 -6.25 -21.54 26.82
CA ASP A 299 -5.84 -20.77 25.62
C ASP A 299 -6.41 -19.34 25.62
N LEU A 300 -6.73 -18.80 26.80
CA LEU A 300 -7.22 -17.42 26.99
C LEU A 300 -6.18 -16.34 26.66
N GLU A 301 -4.96 -16.72 26.27
CA GLU A 301 -4.09 -15.78 25.59
C GLU A 301 -4.61 -15.55 24.17
N TYR A 302 -5.29 -14.42 24.00
CA TYR A 302 -5.46 -13.62 22.78
C TYR A 302 -4.10 -13.35 22.09
N SER A 303 -3.34 -14.40 21.81
CA SER A 303 -2.04 -14.35 21.15
C SER A 303 -2.30 -14.18 19.67
N ASN A 304 -1.82 -13.06 19.13
CA ASN A 304 -1.90 -12.72 17.72
C ASN A 304 -1.44 -13.91 16.86
N PHE A 305 -2.29 -14.36 15.93
CA PHE A 305 -2.02 -15.52 15.06
C PHE A 305 -0.65 -15.40 14.38
N TRP A 306 -0.33 -14.21 13.89
CA TRP A 306 0.86 -13.92 13.11
C TRP A 306 2.18 -14.03 13.89
N VAL A 307 2.11 -13.98 15.22
CA VAL A 307 3.29 -13.92 16.10
C VAL A 307 3.67 -15.31 16.62
N ASN A 308 2.71 -16.22 16.73
CA ASN A 308 2.97 -17.55 17.26
C ASN A 308 3.49 -18.46 16.14
N MET A 309 4.81 -18.70 16.15
CA MET A 309 5.50 -19.48 15.12
C MET A 309 4.89 -20.88 14.92
N ASP A 310 4.43 -21.54 15.98
CA ASP A 310 3.79 -22.86 15.88
C ASP A 310 2.41 -22.77 15.22
N LYS A 311 1.62 -21.74 15.56
CA LYS A 311 0.32 -21.47 14.90
C LYS A 311 0.53 -21.13 13.43
N VAL A 312 1.50 -20.28 13.09
CA VAL A 312 1.80 -19.92 11.69
C VAL A 312 2.20 -21.18 10.90
N LYS A 313 3.15 -21.98 11.40
CA LYS A 313 3.59 -23.19 10.70
C LYS A 313 2.48 -24.22 10.49
N THR A 314 1.56 -24.37 11.43
CA THR A 314 0.55 -25.45 11.41
C THR A 314 -0.79 -25.01 10.80
N ARG A 315 -1.17 -23.73 10.94
CA ARG A 315 -2.50 -23.22 10.58
C ARG A 315 -2.49 -22.16 9.50
N LEU A 316 -1.34 -21.68 9.02
CA LEU A 316 -1.32 -20.75 7.90
C LEU A 316 -1.93 -21.39 6.64
N SER A 317 -2.85 -20.65 6.02
CA SER A 317 -3.36 -20.91 4.70
C SER A 317 -2.98 -19.76 3.78
N VAL A 318 -2.49 -20.11 2.59
CA VAL A 318 -2.14 -19.17 1.54
C VAL A 318 -2.93 -19.60 0.31
N ASN A 319 -3.78 -18.71 -0.19
CA ASN A 319 -4.65 -18.99 -1.34
C ASN A 319 -4.43 -17.94 -2.42
N ASP A 320 -4.31 -18.38 -3.68
CA ASP A 320 -4.40 -17.48 -4.82
C ASP A 320 -5.83 -16.92 -4.91
N ILE A 321 -5.93 -15.60 -4.98
CA ILE A 321 -7.20 -14.89 -5.11
C ILE A 321 -7.64 -14.92 -6.56
N ILE A 322 -6.74 -14.59 -7.48
CA ILE A 322 -6.94 -14.63 -8.93
C ILE A 322 -6.04 -15.68 -9.55
N GLN A 323 -6.40 -16.17 -10.75
CA GLN A 323 -5.47 -17.00 -11.52
C GLN A 323 -4.20 -16.19 -11.83
N PRO A 324 -3.00 -16.78 -11.69
CA PRO A 324 -1.75 -16.06 -11.97
C PRO A 324 -1.75 -15.49 -13.38
N ILE A 325 -1.54 -14.18 -13.48
CA ILE A 325 -1.58 -13.45 -14.76
C ILE A 325 -0.20 -13.37 -15.43
N TYR A 326 0.86 -13.84 -14.76
CA TYR A 326 2.25 -13.88 -15.22
C TYR A 326 2.79 -12.54 -15.74
N MET A 327 2.19 -11.44 -15.29
CA MET A 327 2.63 -10.06 -15.46
C MET A 327 2.55 -9.35 -14.11
N PRO A 328 3.38 -8.33 -13.84
CA PRO A 328 3.39 -7.65 -12.56
C PRO A 328 2.00 -7.16 -12.12
N ILE A 329 1.62 -7.52 -10.90
CA ILE A 329 0.56 -6.85 -10.16
C ILE A 329 1.27 -5.85 -9.26
N ASN A 330 1.14 -4.56 -9.54
CA ASN A 330 1.98 -3.53 -8.93
C ASN A 330 1.43 -2.99 -7.61
N SER A 331 0.11 -3.11 -7.43
CA SER A 331 -0.56 -2.58 -6.25
C SER A 331 -1.89 -3.26 -6.00
N LEU A 332 -2.29 -3.27 -4.74
CA LEU A 332 -3.59 -3.73 -4.29
C LEU A 332 -4.17 -2.78 -3.26
N ASP A 333 -5.49 -2.75 -3.12
CA ASP A 333 -6.16 -2.04 -2.05
C ASP A 333 -7.43 -2.77 -1.63
N ILE A 334 -7.80 -2.61 -0.36
CA ILE A 334 -8.88 -3.36 0.27
C ILE A 334 -9.75 -2.40 1.06
N GLN A 335 -11.03 -2.42 0.75
CA GLN A 335 -12.03 -1.68 1.51
C GLN A 335 -13.23 -2.56 1.79
N LYS A 336 -13.50 -2.79 3.08
CA LYS A 336 -14.56 -3.73 3.51
C LYS A 336 -14.33 -5.06 2.76
N GLN A 337 -15.38 -5.65 2.20
CA GLN A 337 -15.27 -6.91 1.44
C GLN A 337 -14.90 -6.74 -0.04
N GLN A 338 -14.32 -5.61 -0.43
CA GLN A 338 -13.87 -5.34 -1.80
C GLN A 338 -12.35 -5.29 -1.86
N LEU A 339 -11.79 -5.98 -2.85
CA LEU A 339 -10.39 -5.90 -3.23
C LEU A 339 -10.29 -5.35 -4.65
N ILE A 340 -9.28 -4.50 -4.87
CA ILE A 340 -8.86 -4.05 -6.18
C ILE A 340 -7.36 -4.28 -6.34
N CYS A 341 -6.90 -4.66 -7.52
CA CYS A 341 -5.47 -4.64 -7.83
C CYS A 341 -5.22 -4.20 -9.28
N GLY A 342 -4.09 -3.52 -9.50
CA GLY A 342 -3.67 -3.01 -10.81
C GLY A 342 -2.44 -3.74 -11.32
N ALA A 343 -2.39 -3.97 -12.63
CA ALA A 343 -1.34 -4.77 -13.27
C ALA A 343 -0.78 -4.12 -14.56
N ASP A 344 0.32 -4.71 -15.05
CA ASP A 344 1.03 -4.29 -16.26
C ASP A 344 0.37 -4.72 -17.56
N ASN A 345 -0.60 -5.63 -17.51
CA ASN A 345 -1.41 -6.00 -18.68
C ASN A 345 -2.55 -5.01 -18.95
N GLU A 346 -2.39 -3.78 -18.49
CA GLU A 346 -3.33 -2.67 -18.67
C GLU A 346 -4.73 -2.91 -18.08
N ALA A 347 -4.82 -3.81 -17.09
CA ALA A 347 -6.07 -4.21 -16.46
C ALA A 347 -6.10 -3.89 -14.97
N VAL A 348 -7.33 -3.65 -14.50
CA VAL A 348 -7.67 -3.59 -13.08
C VAL A 348 -8.56 -4.78 -12.75
N TYR A 349 -8.22 -5.47 -11.66
CA TYR A 349 -8.97 -6.62 -11.17
C TYR A 349 -9.76 -6.25 -9.93
N PHE A 350 -11.00 -6.69 -9.87
CA PHE A 350 -11.93 -6.45 -8.77
C PHE A 350 -12.42 -7.77 -8.22
N GLN A 351 -12.48 -7.87 -6.89
CA GLN A 351 -13.20 -8.92 -6.23
C GLN A 351 -14.10 -8.33 -5.15
N ARG A 352 -15.37 -8.70 -5.20
CA ARG A 352 -16.35 -8.39 -4.16
C ARG A 352 -16.63 -9.63 -3.33
N ASN A 353 -17.15 -9.44 -2.12
CA ASN A 353 -17.49 -10.52 -1.20
C ASN A 353 -16.29 -11.42 -0.91
N LEU A 354 -15.17 -10.81 -0.50
CA LEU A 354 -13.99 -11.53 -0.04
C LEU A 354 -14.38 -12.60 1.00
N LYS A 355 -13.77 -13.79 0.87
CA LYS A 355 -13.95 -14.87 1.84
C LYS A 355 -12.99 -14.66 2.99
N LEU A 356 -13.51 -14.10 4.08
CA LEU A 356 -12.80 -13.87 5.33
C LEU A 356 -13.22 -14.90 6.40
#